data_AF-A0A8J2W6E8-F1
#
_entry.id   AF-A0A8J2W6E8-F1
#
_cell.length_a   1.000
_cell.length_b   1.000
_cell.length_c   1.000
_cell.angle_alpha   90.00
_cell.angle_beta   90.00
_cell.angle_gamma   90.00
#
_symmetry.space_group_name_H-M   'P 1'
#
loop_
_entity.id
_entity.type
_entity.pdbx_description
1 polymer ?
#
loop_
_entity_poly.entity_id
_entity_poly.type
_entity_poly.pdbx_seq_one_letter_code
_entity_poly.pdbx_strand_id
1 'polypeptide(L)'
;MTFVNVNIKDKDTFLLRLTWIENTGEISLFDYGNCKTWKGRIEEEQSHKIASLLQLNITDYKFQLEQAVKPSSTTHSITLTDNILAIKKLTSSGVLFNIAVIPLHDLELTTSLPEFMADISKSITKMSDELIAKDSLIDKLNKEIKLLMNKCQEYVEIVENLTPSLYTQFSIAFNHLKERLSTETPGRAESPSIDHHMDGSETNKSSAPKVDSDFDADTDVDTDYEEN
;
A
#
# COMPACT_ATOMS: atom_id res chain seq x y z
N MET A 1 -15.13 -11.46 -3.23
CA MET A 1 -16.11 -12.50 -2.86
C MET A 1 -16.09 -12.61 -1.36
N THR A 2 -17.23 -12.46 -0.70
CA THR A 2 -17.32 -12.41 0.77
C THR A 2 -18.29 -13.48 1.24
N PHE A 3 -17.84 -14.34 2.16
CA PHE A 3 -18.65 -15.38 2.77
C PHE A 3 -18.81 -15.08 4.24
N VAL A 4 -20.03 -15.22 4.75
CA VAL A 4 -20.31 -14.94 6.15
C VAL A 4 -21.26 -15.96 6.73
N ASN A 5 -20.92 -16.41 7.94
CA ASN A 5 -21.83 -17.17 8.79
C ASN A 5 -22.88 -16.20 9.33
N VAL A 6 -24.13 -16.48 9.01
CA VAL A 6 -25.27 -15.73 9.50
C VAL A 6 -26.07 -16.67 10.40
N ASN A 7 -26.26 -16.26 11.65
CA ASN A 7 -27.19 -16.96 12.52
C ASN A 7 -28.60 -16.49 12.14
N ILE A 8 -29.40 -17.39 11.59
CA ILE A 8 -30.77 -17.10 11.22
C ILE A 8 -31.65 -17.91 12.17
N LYS A 9 -32.29 -17.22 13.12
CA LYS A 9 -33.21 -17.77 14.15
C LYS A 9 -32.56 -18.56 15.30
N ASP A 10 -31.40 -18.12 15.80
CA ASP A 10 -30.78 -18.56 17.06
C ASP A 10 -30.47 -20.07 17.19
N LYS A 11 -30.71 -20.89 16.16
CA LYS A 11 -30.53 -22.36 16.19
C LYS A 11 -29.79 -22.94 15.00
N ASP A 12 -29.85 -22.30 13.83
CA ASP A 12 -29.26 -22.81 12.60
C ASP A 12 -28.23 -21.82 12.02
N THR A 13 -27.05 -22.33 11.68
CA THR A 13 -25.97 -21.55 11.07
C THR A 13 -26.04 -21.70 9.56
N PHE A 14 -26.13 -20.57 8.86
CA PHE A 14 -26.14 -20.53 7.40
C PHE A 14 -24.89 -19.83 6.89
N LEU A 15 -24.41 -20.27 5.73
CA LEU A 15 -23.47 -19.51 4.92
C LEU A 15 -24.25 -18.62 3.98
N LEU A 16 -23.99 -17.32 4.05
CA LEU A 16 -24.52 -16.36 3.10
C LEU A 16 -23.39 -15.82 2.23
N ARG A 17 -23.64 -15.80 0.92
CA ARG A 17 -22.80 -15.19 -0.10
C ARG A 17 -23.61 -14.13 -0.82
N LEU A 18 -23.06 -12.93 -0.92
CA LEU A 18 -23.54 -11.86 -1.79
C LEU A 18 -22.50 -11.61 -2.89
N THR A 19 -22.95 -11.57 -4.13
CA THR A 19 -22.12 -11.22 -5.29
C THR A 19 -22.83 -10.20 -6.16
N TRP A 20 -22.07 -9.27 -6.70
CA TRP A 20 -22.55 -8.27 -7.64
C TRP A 20 -22.01 -8.56 -9.04
N ILE A 21 -22.89 -8.48 -10.03
CA ILE A 21 -22.54 -8.40 -11.45
C ILE A 21 -23.15 -7.08 -11.92
N GLU A 22 -22.29 -6.07 -12.10
CA GLU A 22 -22.71 -4.70 -12.38
C GLU A 22 -23.72 -4.19 -11.33
N ASN A 23 -24.96 -3.92 -11.72
CA ASN A 23 -26.05 -3.44 -10.85
C ASN A 23 -27.00 -4.53 -10.38
N THR A 24 -26.77 -5.78 -10.80
CA THR A 24 -27.54 -6.93 -10.35
C THR A 24 -26.83 -7.62 -9.19
N GLY A 25 -27.57 -7.86 -8.11
CA GLY A 25 -27.08 -8.62 -6.97
C GLY A 25 -27.55 -10.06 -7.02
N GLU A 26 -26.78 -10.96 -6.45
CA GLU A 26 -27.12 -12.37 -6.30
C GLU A 26 -26.78 -12.79 -4.86
N ILE A 27 -27.78 -13.38 -4.18
CA ILE A 27 -27.61 -13.96 -2.85
C ILE A 27 -27.72 -15.47 -2.97
N SER A 28 -26.73 -16.16 -2.40
CA SER A 28 -26.79 -17.60 -2.17
C SER A 28 -26.76 -17.86 -0.67
N LEU A 29 -27.67 -18.70 -0.20
CA LEU A 29 -27.76 -19.13 1.18
C LEU A 29 -27.58 -20.64 1.23
N PHE A 30 -26.64 -21.11 2.05
CA PHE A 30 -26.38 -22.53 2.25
C PHE A 30 -26.62 -22.93 3.70
N ASP A 31 -27.42 -23.96 3.90
CA ASP A 31 -27.70 -24.58 5.19
C ASP A 31 -26.84 -25.82 5.37
N TYR A 32 -25.90 -25.76 6.33
CA TYR A 32 -25.03 -26.88 6.67
C TYR A 32 -25.77 -28.09 7.23
N GLY A 33 -26.83 -27.87 8.02
CA GLY A 33 -27.54 -28.94 8.72
C GLY A 33 -28.34 -29.81 7.75
N ASN A 34 -28.94 -29.19 6.75
CA ASN A 34 -29.79 -29.88 5.77
C ASN A 34 -29.15 -30.04 4.38
N CYS A 35 -27.92 -29.55 4.21
CA CYS A 35 -27.18 -29.50 2.94
C CYS A 35 -27.94 -28.78 1.80
N LYS A 36 -28.87 -27.87 2.13
CA LYS A 36 -29.70 -27.20 1.13
C LYS A 36 -29.11 -25.86 0.71
N THR A 37 -29.31 -25.53 -0.55
CA THR A 37 -28.88 -24.25 -1.11
C THR A 37 -30.10 -23.51 -1.65
N TRP A 38 -30.25 -22.25 -1.28
CA TRP A 38 -31.20 -21.36 -1.92
C TRP A 38 -30.49 -20.19 -2.59
N LYS A 39 -31.11 -19.68 -3.65
CA LYS A 39 -30.56 -18.58 -4.43
C LYS A 39 -31.63 -17.55 -4.75
N GLY A 40 -31.29 -16.28 -4.58
CA GLY A 40 -32.15 -15.15 -4.88
C GLY A 40 -31.41 -14.10 -5.69
N ARG A 41 -32.17 -13.32 -6.46
CA ARG A 41 -31.63 -12.26 -7.31
C ARG A 41 -32.18 -10.91 -6.86
N ILE A 42 -31.30 -9.92 -6.83
CA ILE A 42 -31.63 -8.52 -6.62
C ILE A 42 -31.53 -7.85 -7.98
N GLU A 43 -32.68 -7.64 -8.61
CA GLU A 43 -32.74 -6.99 -9.92
C GLU A 43 -32.32 -5.52 -9.82
N GLU A 44 -31.73 -5.01 -10.90
CA GLU A 44 -31.24 -3.62 -10.97
C GLU A 44 -32.36 -2.61 -10.72
N GLU A 45 -33.53 -2.81 -11.34
CA GLU A 45 -34.70 -1.93 -11.16
C GLU A 45 -35.15 -1.88 -9.69
N GLN A 46 -35.16 -3.02 -9.01
CA GLN A 46 -35.50 -3.08 -7.58
C GLN A 46 -34.46 -2.35 -6.74
N SER A 47 -33.17 -2.50 -7.07
CA SER A 47 -32.08 -1.80 -6.38
C SER A 47 -32.21 -0.29 -6.50
N HIS A 48 -32.49 0.23 -7.70
CA HIS A 48 -32.72 1.66 -7.90
C HIS A 48 -33.95 2.17 -7.17
N LYS A 49 -35.05 1.41 -7.19
CA LYS A 49 -36.29 1.77 -6.48
C LYS A 49 -36.07 1.86 -4.98
N ILE A 50 -35.41 0.87 -4.38
CA ILE A 50 -35.14 0.84 -2.94
C ILE A 50 -34.12 1.92 -2.56
N ALA A 51 -33.03 2.09 -3.32
CA ALA A 51 -32.05 3.14 -3.08
C ALA A 51 -32.73 4.53 -3.06
N SER A 52 -33.62 4.78 -4.02
CA SER A 52 -34.40 6.03 -4.10
C SER A 52 -35.33 6.21 -2.90
N LEU A 53 -36.04 5.16 -2.47
CA LEU A 53 -36.89 5.19 -1.27
C LEU A 53 -36.10 5.47 0.02
N LEU A 54 -34.87 4.99 0.08
CA LEU A 54 -33.96 5.20 1.20
C LEU A 54 -33.16 6.51 1.09
N GLN A 55 -33.37 7.29 0.03
CA GLN A 55 -32.61 8.52 -0.28
C GLN A 55 -31.10 8.28 -0.34
N LEU A 56 -30.70 7.13 -0.90
CA LEU A 56 -29.31 6.73 -1.13
C LEU A 56 -29.03 6.71 -2.62
N ASN A 57 -27.78 6.97 -3.00
CA ASN A 57 -27.32 6.59 -4.33
C ASN A 57 -27.11 5.07 -4.40
N ILE A 58 -26.98 4.53 -5.62
CA ILE A 58 -26.87 3.09 -5.82
C ILE A 58 -25.61 2.49 -5.18
N THR A 59 -24.50 3.24 -5.18
CA THR A 59 -23.22 2.81 -4.60
C THR A 59 -23.34 2.65 -3.09
N ASP A 60 -23.94 3.62 -2.41
CA ASP A 60 -24.18 3.58 -0.97
C ASP A 60 -25.17 2.48 -0.61
N TYR A 61 -26.21 2.27 -1.41
CA TYR A 61 -27.14 1.16 -1.22
C TYR A 61 -26.44 -0.21 -1.30
N LYS A 62 -25.63 -0.45 -2.34
CA LYS A 62 -24.83 -1.67 -2.46
C LYS A 62 -23.90 -1.85 -1.28
N PHE A 63 -23.23 -0.77 -0.85
CA PHE A 63 -22.37 -0.79 0.32
C PHE A 63 -23.13 -1.15 1.60
N GLN A 64 -24.36 -0.65 1.81
CA GLN A 64 -25.18 -1.06 2.96
C GLN A 64 -25.48 -2.57 2.94
N LEU A 65 -25.80 -3.14 1.78
CA LEU A 65 -26.03 -4.58 1.65
C LEU A 65 -24.75 -5.39 1.91
N GLU A 66 -23.62 -4.94 1.38
CA GLU A 66 -22.32 -5.56 1.65
C GLU A 66 -21.95 -5.50 3.13
N GLN A 67 -22.23 -4.39 3.81
CA GLN A 67 -22.01 -4.26 5.26
C GLN A 67 -22.98 -5.14 6.07
N ALA A 68 -24.22 -5.29 5.61
CA ALA A 68 -25.21 -6.13 6.27
C ALA A 68 -24.79 -7.60 6.29
N VAL A 69 -24.11 -8.05 5.23
CA VAL A 69 -23.62 -9.43 5.13
C VAL A 69 -22.26 -9.63 5.77
N LYS A 70 -21.64 -8.66 6.47
CA LYS A 70 -20.36 -8.86 7.19
C LYS A 70 -20.58 -9.50 8.57
N PRO A 71 -19.67 -10.36 9.06
CA PRO A 71 -19.86 -11.03 10.36
C PRO A 71 -19.83 -10.05 11.53
N SER A 72 -19.14 -8.91 11.37
CA SER A 72 -19.00 -7.85 12.36
C SER A 72 -20.15 -6.84 12.37
N SER A 73 -21.19 -7.05 11.57
CA SER A 73 -22.30 -6.11 11.45
C SER A 73 -23.18 -6.14 12.70
N THR A 74 -23.26 -5.01 13.41
CA THR A 74 -24.11 -4.83 14.60
C THR A 74 -25.35 -3.99 14.33
N THR A 75 -25.38 -3.32 13.19
CA THR A 75 -26.45 -2.40 12.78
C THR A 75 -27.44 -3.04 11.80
N HIS A 76 -27.22 -4.29 11.43
CA HIS A 76 -28.08 -5.01 10.48
C HIS A 76 -28.57 -6.32 11.09
N SER A 77 -29.74 -6.76 10.62
CA SER A 77 -30.31 -8.06 10.96
C SER A 77 -30.75 -8.74 9.67
N ILE A 78 -30.45 -10.03 9.57
CA ILE A 78 -30.87 -10.87 8.44
C ILE A 78 -31.85 -11.91 8.99
N THR A 79 -33.01 -12.03 8.36
CA THR A 79 -34.05 -12.99 8.74
C THR A 79 -34.52 -13.78 7.53
N LEU A 80 -34.75 -15.07 7.71
CA LEU A 80 -35.34 -15.96 6.70
C LEU A 80 -36.70 -16.47 7.16
N THR A 81 -37.75 -16.20 6.39
CA THR A 81 -39.11 -16.71 6.64
C THR A 81 -39.71 -17.11 5.31
N ASP A 82 -40.23 -18.34 5.20
CA ASP A 82 -40.90 -18.86 3.99
C ASP A 82 -40.10 -18.66 2.70
N ASN A 83 -38.80 -18.98 2.73
CA ASN A 83 -37.83 -18.76 1.64
C ASN A 83 -37.68 -17.29 1.20
N ILE A 84 -38.08 -16.33 2.03
CA ILE A 84 -37.86 -14.91 1.82
C ILE A 84 -36.78 -14.44 2.78
N LEU A 85 -35.67 -13.97 2.23
CA LEU A 85 -34.58 -13.36 2.97
C LEU A 85 -34.82 -11.86 3.08
N ALA A 86 -34.98 -11.37 4.29
CA ALA A 86 -35.08 -9.95 4.58
C ALA A 86 -33.82 -9.45 5.27
N ILE A 87 -33.24 -8.38 4.73
CA ILE A 87 -32.14 -7.64 5.34
C ILE A 87 -32.72 -6.35 5.91
N LYS A 88 -32.53 -6.16 7.21
CA LYS A 88 -33.00 -5.00 7.97
C LYS A 88 -31.83 -4.19 8.48
N LYS A 89 -32.03 -2.88 8.58
CA LYS A 89 -31.09 -1.96 9.22
C LYS A 89 -31.73 -1.35 10.46
N LEU A 90 -30.95 -1.26 11.53
CA LEU A 90 -31.29 -0.59 12.78
C LEU A 90 -30.86 0.87 12.68
N THR A 91 -31.80 1.79 12.91
CA THR A 91 -31.49 3.22 13.04
C THR A 91 -30.83 3.51 14.39
N SER A 92 -30.22 4.69 14.51
CA SER A 92 -29.73 5.22 15.81
C SER A 92 -30.83 5.35 16.86
N SER A 93 -32.10 5.50 16.43
CA SER A 93 -33.27 5.51 17.30
C SER A 93 -33.80 4.13 17.69
N GLY A 94 -33.15 3.05 17.25
CA GLY A 94 -33.54 1.67 17.56
C GLY A 94 -34.68 1.10 16.70
N VAL A 95 -35.04 1.78 15.60
CA VAL A 95 -36.07 1.30 14.67
C VAL A 95 -35.46 0.40 13.62
N LEU A 96 -36.03 -0.79 13.42
CA LEU A 96 -35.66 -1.72 12.35
C LEU A 96 -36.52 -1.48 11.11
N PHE A 97 -35.89 -1.31 9.95
CA PHE A 97 -36.58 -1.23 8.66
C PHE A 97 -35.89 -2.10 7.61
N ASN A 98 -36.67 -2.57 6.64
CA ASN A 98 -36.15 -3.42 5.56
C ASN A 98 -35.34 -2.58 4.57
N ILE A 99 -34.12 -3.03 4.29
CA ILE A 99 -33.30 -2.50 3.19
C ILE A 99 -33.25 -3.47 2.00
N ALA A 100 -33.59 -4.75 2.19
CA ALA A 100 -33.84 -5.67 1.09
C ALA A 100 -34.82 -6.77 1.49
N VAL A 101 -35.63 -7.24 0.55
CA VAL A 101 -36.51 -8.40 0.68
C VAL A 101 -36.35 -9.23 -0.58
N ILE A 102 -35.79 -10.42 -0.44
CA ILE A 102 -35.26 -11.20 -1.55
C ILE A 102 -35.89 -12.59 -1.50
N PRO A 103 -36.79 -12.91 -2.44
CA PRO A 103 -37.27 -14.27 -2.60
C PRO A 103 -36.10 -15.19 -2.97
N LEU A 104 -36.02 -16.33 -2.30
CA LEU A 104 -35.04 -17.37 -2.57
C LEU A 104 -35.72 -18.58 -3.21
N HIS A 105 -35.03 -19.22 -4.15
CA HIS A 105 -35.43 -20.44 -4.81
C HIS A 105 -34.50 -21.58 -4.41
N ASP A 106 -35.07 -22.74 -4.09
CA ASP A 106 -34.31 -23.95 -3.74
C ASP A 106 -33.56 -24.45 -4.97
N LEU A 107 -32.30 -24.82 -4.79
CA LEU A 107 -31.44 -25.39 -5.81
C LEU A 107 -31.17 -26.86 -5.49
N GLU A 108 -31.27 -27.73 -6.49
CA GLU A 108 -30.96 -29.14 -6.31
C GLU A 108 -29.51 -29.34 -5.81
N LEU A 109 -29.37 -30.27 -4.86
CA LEU A 109 -28.16 -30.52 -4.06
C LEU A 109 -26.91 -30.88 -4.88
N THR A 110 -27.09 -31.41 -6.09
CA THR A 110 -26.07 -32.18 -6.81
C THR A 110 -24.94 -31.33 -7.38
N THR A 111 -25.11 -30.01 -7.53
CA THR A 111 -24.11 -29.12 -8.16
C THR A 111 -23.59 -28.01 -7.23
N SER A 112 -24.38 -27.54 -6.28
CA SER A 112 -24.11 -26.26 -5.60
C SER A 112 -23.05 -26.30 -4.50
N LEU A 113 -22.99 -27.36 -3.69
CA LEU A 113 -22.00 -27.47 -2.60
C LEU A 113 -20.57 -27.72 -3.11
N PRO A 114 -20.32 -28.60 -4.09
CA PRO A 114 -18.98 -28.76 -4.66
C PRO A 114 -18.43 -27.48 -5.30
N GLU A 115 -19.26 -26.73 -6.02
CA GLU A 115 -18.88 -25.41 -6.58
C GLU A 115 -18.54 -24.41 -5.48
N PHE A 116 -19.36 -24.36 -4.43
CA PHE A 116 -19.13 -23.49 -3.27
C PHE A 116 -17.80 -23.80 -2.57
N MET A 117 -17.50 -25.08 -2.34
CA MET A 117 -16.24 -25.51 -1.72
C MET A 117 -15.04 -25.30 -2.65
N ALA A 118 -15.21 -25.45 -3.97
CA ALA A 118 -14.18 -25.15 -4.96
C ALA A 118 -13.82 -23.66 -4.97
N ASP A 119 -14.82 -22.77 -4.89
CA ASP A 119 -14.58 -21.32 -4.80
C ASP A 119 -13.82 -20.93 -3.52
N ILE A 120 -14.18 -21.52 -2.37
CA ILE A 120 -13.45 -21.31 -1.12
C ILE A 120 -12.01 -21.80 -1.25
N SER A 121 -11.81 -23.02 -1.77
CA SER A 121 -10.48 -23.60 -1.98
C SER A 121 -9.62 -22.69 -2.87
N LYS A 122 -10.16 -22.23 -4.00
CA LYS A 122 -9.49 -21.29 -4.90
C LYS A 122 -9.13 -19.97 -4.23
N SER A 123 -10.03 -19.43 -3.39
CA SER A 123 -9.76 -18.22 -2.62
C SER A 123 -8.63 -18.41 -1.61
N ILE A 124 -8.60 -19.55 -0.91
CA ILE A 124 -7.55 -19.88 0.05
C ILE A 124 -6.20 -20.03 -0.66
N THR A 125 -6.15 -20.75 -1.77
CA THR A 125 -4.93 -20.90 -2.57
C THR A 125 -4.41 -19.54 -3.04
N LYS A 126 -5.29 -18.68 -3.58
CA LYS A 126 -4.90 -17.33 -4.01
C LYS A 126 -4.34 -16.50 -2.86
N MET A 127 -4.98 -16.52 -1.68
CA MET A 127 -4.47 -15.82 -0.50
C MET A 127 -3.12 -16.37 -0.03
N SER A 128 -2.93 -17.68 -0.11
CA SER A 128 -1.66 -18.33 0.22
C SER A 128 -0.54 -17.88 -0.74
N ASP A 129 -0.82 -17.84 -2.04
CA ASP A 129 0.14 -17.38 -3.06
C ASP A 129 0.50 -15.90 -2.85
N GLU A 130 -0.49 -15.06 -2.57
CA GLU A 130 -0.27 -13.64 -2.25
C GLU A 130 0.56 -13.45 -0.97
N LEU A 131 0.35 -14.29 0.04
CA LEU A 131 1.14 -14.26 1.28
C LEU A 131 2.61 -14.61 1.00
N ILE A 132 2.87 -15.68 0.27
CA ILE A 132 4.23 -16.09 -0.13
C ILE A 132 4.93 -14.98 -0.93
N ALA A 133 4.20 -14.35 -1.86
CA ALA A 133 4.74 -13.24 -2.65
C ALA A 133 5.11 -12.03 -1.77
N LYS A 134 4.28 -11.72 -0.77
CA LYS A 134 4.56 -10.63 0.19
C LYS A 134 5.74 -10.95 1.10
N ASP A 135 5.85 -12.18 1.59
CA ASP A 135 6.99 -12.62 2.41
C ASP A 135 8.31 -12.50 1.62
N SER A 136 8.32 -12.94 0.36
CA SER A 136 9.47 -12.77 -0.55
C SER A 136 9.84 -11.30 -0.76
N LEU A 137 8.85 -10.41 -0.85
CA LEU A 137 9.09 -8.97 -0.95
C LEU A 137 9.69 -8.40 0.34
N ILE A 138 9.18 -8.81 1.50
CA ILE A 138 9.71 -8.40 2.81
C ILE A 138 11.17 -8.82 2.94
N ASP A 139 11.52 -10.04 2.54
CA ASP A 139 12.91 -10.52 2.56
C ASP A 139 13.84 -9.72 1.65
N LYS A 140 13.36 -9.30 0.46
CA LYS A 140 14.13 -8.43 -0.44
C LYS A 140 14.36 -7.06 0.18
N LEU A 141 13.31 -6.43 0.69
CA LEU A 141 13.40 -5.12 1.34
C LEU A 141 14.33 -5.17 2.56
N ASN A 142 14.27 -6.23 3.35
CA ASN A 142 15.17 -6.42 4.49
C ASN A 142 16.64 -6.53 4.07
N LYS A 143 16.94 -7.16 2.92
CA LYS A 143 18.31 -7.23 2.38
C LYS A 143 18.78 -5.85 1.90
N GLU A 144 17.92 -5.11 1.21
CA GLU A 144 18.22 -3.75 0.74
C GLU A 144 18.46 -2.79 1.90
N ILE A 145 17.64 -2.86 2.95
CA ILE A 145 17.82 -2.07 4.18
C ILE A 145 19.18 -2.38 4.82
N LYS A 146 19.55 -3.65 4.97
CA LYS A 146 20.86 -4.02 5.52
C LYS A 146 22.01 -3.50 4.68
N LEU A 147 21.91 -3.62 3.36
CA LEU A 147 22.93 -3.09 2.44
C LEU A 147 23.06 -1.58 2.59
N LEU A 148 21.94 -0.86 2.67
CA LEU A 148 21.92 0.59 2.84
C LEU A 148 22.52 1.00 4.18
N MET A 149 22.15 0.33 5.28
CA MET A 149 22.73 0.57 6.61
C MET A 149 24.24 0.39 6.62
N ASN A 150 24.75 -0.67 5.98
CA ASN A 150 26.20 -0.91 5.88
C ASN A 150 26.89 0.21 5.10
N LYS A 151 26.34 0.63 3.95
CA LYS A 151 26.89 1.75 3.17
C LYS A 151 26.89 3.05 3.97
N CYS A 152 25.80 3.36 4.68
CA CYS A 152 25.73 4.54 5.54
C CYS A 152 26.80 4.50 6.64
N GLN A 153 27.01 3.34 7.27
CA GLN A 153 28.06 3.17 8.27
C GLN A 153 29.46 3.41 7.68
N GLU A 154 29.74 2.86 6.50
CA GLU A 154 31.01 3.09 5.79
C GLU A 154 31.23 4.59 5.49
N TYR A 155 30.20 5.30 5.01
CA TYR A 155 30.30 6.73 4.75
C TYR A 155 30.53 7.56 6.02
N VAL A 156 29.87 7.21 7.13
CA VAL A 156 30.07 7.86 8.43
C VAL A 156 31.52 7.68 8.88
N GLU A 157 32.06 6.46 8.81
CA GLU A 157 33.46 6.19 9.18
C GLU A 157 34.45 6.96 8.30
N ILE A 158 34.19 7.08 6.99
CA ILE A 158 35.03 7.87 6.09
C ILE A 158 35.02 9.35 6.51
N VAL A 159 33.84 9.92 6.79
CA VAL A 159 33.70 11.32 7.19
C VAL A 159 34.36 11.57 8.55
N GLU A 160 34.13 10.72 9.53
CA GLU A 160 34.71 10.83 10.88
C GLU A 160 36.25 10.79 10.85
N ASN A 161 36.85 10.01 9.94
CA ASN A 161 38.29 9.96 9.77
C ASN A 161 38.86 11.12 8.94
N LEU A 162 38.14 11.57 7.91
CA LEU A 162 38.63 12.61 6.99
C LEU A 162 38.51 14.02 7.58
N THR A 163 37.41 14.32 8.29
CA THR A 163 37.14 15.66 8.83
C THR A 163 38.23 16.18 9.77
N PRO A 164 38.74 15.41 10.75
CA PRO A 164 39.82 15.87 11.63
C PRO A 164 41.13 16.12 10.87
N SER A 165 41.44 15.27 9.88
CA SER A 165 42.64 15.42 9.03
C SER A 165 42.58 16.72 8.23
N LEU A 166 41.47 16.98 7.55
CA LEU A 166 41.25 18.22 6.80
C LEU A 166 41.29 19.45 7.70
N TYR A 167 40.66 19.38 8.88
CA TYR A 167 40.69 20.48 9.86
C TYR A 167 42.12 20.77 10.34
N THR A 168 42.92 19.73 10.56
CA THR A 168 44.33 19.86 10.95
C THR A 168 45.14 20.54 9.84
N GLN A 169 45.01 20.07 8.59
CA GLN A 169 45.68 20.66 7.43
C GLN A 169 45.30 22.13 7.23
N PHE A 170 44.00 22.45 7.34
CA PHE A 170 43.50 23.81 7.28
C PHE A 170 44.09 24.67 8.40
N SER A 171 44.10 24.18 9.63
CA SER A 171 44.62 24.92 10.80
C SER A 171 46.11 25.23 10.67
N ILE A 172 46.90 24.27 10.16
CA ILE A 172 48.33 24.47 9.88
C ILE A 172 48.51 25.56 8.81
N ALA A 173 47.82 25.45 7.68
CA ALA A 173 47.91 26.43 6.60
C ALA A 173 47.47 27.83 7.05
N PHE A 174 46.38 27.91 7.81
CA PHE A 174 45.86 29.17 8.36
C PHE A 174 46.84 29.82 9.33
N ASN A 175 47.45 29.04 10.24
CA ASN A 175 48.44 29.56 11.17
C ASN A 175 49.70 30.05 10.46
N HIS A 176 50.19 29.34 9.44
CA HIS A 176 51.30 29.82 8.61
C HIS A 176 50.97 31.13 7.90
N LEU A 177 49.76 31.29 7.36
CA LEU A 177 49.32 32.54 6.74
C LEU A 177 49.24 33.68 7.77
N LYS A 178 48.67 33.40 8.94
CA LYS A 178 48.58 34.35 10.05
C LYS A 178 49.95 34.82 10.51
N GLU A 179 50.91 33.90 10.63
CA GLU A 179 52.30 34.21 10.99
C GLU A 179 52.94 35.13 9.95
N ARG A 180 52.85 34.78 8.66
CA ARG A 180 53.37 35.62 7.56
C ARG A 180 52.82 37.04 7.63
N LEU A 181 51.50 37.19 7.74
CA LEU A 181 50.84 38.51 7.83
C LEU A 181 51.22 39.28 9.11
N SER A 182 51.51 38.58 10.21
CA SER A 182 51.93 39.22 11.47
C SER A 182 53.39 39.66 11.45
N THR A 183 54.24 38.97 10.69
CA THR A 183 55.65 39.30 10.47
C THR A 183 55.87 40.31 9.35
N GLU A 184 54.88 40.48 8.48
CA GLU A 184 54.89 41.47 7.40
C GLU A 184 54.57 42.85 7.97
N THR A 185 55.59 43.50 8.54
CA THR A 185 55.54 44.93 8.84
C THR A 185 55.15 45.68 7.55
N PRO A 186 54.10 46.53 7.55
CA PRO A 186 53.78 47.34 6.38
C PRO A 186 54.91 48.37 6.20
N GLY A 187 55.89 48.06 5.34
CA GLY A 187 56.99 48.99 5.06
C GLY A 187 58.34 48.43 4.61
N ARG A 188 58.52 47.12 4.36
CA ARG A 188 59.80 46.63 3.79
C ARG A 188 59.59 46.02 2.42
N ALA A 189 59.54 46.88 1.41
CA ALA A 189 59.76 46.48 0.02
C ALA A 189 61.24 46.12 -0.14
N GLU A 190 61.59 44.85 0.04
CA GLU A 190 62.80 44.27 -0.55
C GLU A 190 62.35 43.35 -1.69
N SER A 191 62.55 43.83 -2.91
CA SER A 191 62.27 43.10 -4.14
C SER A 191 63.18 41.87 -4.23
N PRO A 192 62.67 40.66 -4.52
CA PRO A 192 63.54 39.54 -4.85
C PRO A 192 64.11 39.75 -6.26
N SER A 193 65.42 39.59 -6.38
CA SER A 193 66.14 39.55 -7.64
C SER A 193 65.61 38.36 -8.47
N ILE A 194 65.13 38.63 -9.68
CA ILE A 194 64.77 37.60 -10.65
C ILE A 194 66.08 37.03 -11.19
N ASP A 195 66.35 35.75 -10.92
CA ASP A 195 67.37 35.00 -11.64
C ASP A 195 66.67 34.11 -12.67
N HIS A 196 66.98 34.36 -13.94
CA HIS A 196 66.43 33.65 -15.08
C HIS A 196 67.25 32.38 -15.32
N HIS A 197 66.66 31.21 -15.13
CA HIS A 197 67.12 29.99 -15.79
C HIS A 197 65.94 29.32 -16.51
N MET A 198 66.03 29.25 -17.84
CA MET A 198 65.12 28.52 -18.72
C MET A 198 65.84 27.31 -19.35
N ASP A 199 65.02 26.30 -19.65
CA ASP A 199 65.21 25.06 -20.41
C ASP A 199 65.96 23.88 -19.75
N GLY A 200 65.47 22.63 -19.80
CA GLY A 200 64.43 22.08 -20.69
C GLY A 200 63.83 20.72 -20.26
N SER A 201 62.75 20.39 -20.98
CA SER A 201 61.85 19.22 -20.99
C SER A 201 62.59 17.86 -21.13
N GLU A 202 62.12 16.68 -20.66
CA GLU A 202 60.90 15.96 -21.07
C GLU A 202 60.54 14.73 -20.19
N THR A 203 59.23 14.42 -20.18
CA THR A 203 58.57 13.10 -20.05
C THR A 203 58.58 12.34 -18.71
N ASN A 204 57.40 12.27 -18.07
CA ASN A 204 56.85 10.98 -17.66
C ASN A 204 55.31 10.99 -17.54
N LYS A 205 54.72 9.90 -18.05
CA LYS A 205 53.28 9.64 -18.22
C LYS A 205 52.52 9.69 -16.90
N SER A 206 51.35 10.33 -16.91
CA SER A 206 50.30 10.10 -15.91
C SER A 206 49.00 9.76 -16.63
N SER A 207 48.53 8.54 -16.44
CA SER A 207 47.23 8.05 -16.90
C SER A 207 46.12 8.77 -16.11
N ALA A 208 45.19 9.40 -16.81
CA ALA A 208 43.96 9.93 -16.21
C ALA A 208 42.99 8.78 -15.87
N PRO A 209 42.25 8.86 -14.75
CA PRO A 209 41.18 7.91 -14.48
C PRO A 209 40.01 8.18 -15.45
N LYS A 210 39.49 7.10 -16.06
CA LYS A 210 38.26 7.13 -16.85
C LYS A 210 37.08 7.46 -15.93
N VAL A 211 36.34 8.49 -16.30
CA VAL A 211 35.02 8.80 -15.75
C VAL A 211 34.01 8.08 -16.64
N ASP A 212 33.39 7.02 -16.13
CA ASP A 212 32.19 6.44 -16.74
C ASP A 212 31.01 7.30 -16.29
N SER A 213 30.55 8.17 -17.20
CA SER A 213 29.39 9.03 -17.03
C SER A 213 28.18 8.42 -17.74
N ASP A 214 27.44 7.57 -17.04
CA ASP A 214 26.06 7.24 -17.42
C ASP A 214 25.17 7.64 -16.25
N PHE A 215 24.74 8.90 -16.26
CA PHE A 215 23.69 9.41 -15.38
C PHE A 215 22.64 10.08 -16.27
N ASP A 216 21.74 9.26 -16.81
CA ASP A 216 20.50 9.71 -17.42
C ASP A 216 19.58 10.18 -16.28
N ALA A 217 19.68 11.47 -15.96
CA ALA A 217 18.77 12.17 -15.07
C ALA A 217 17.75 12.96 -15.90
N ASP A 218 16.85 12.24 -16.56
CA ASP A 218 15.56 12.79 -16.97
C ASP A 218 14.54 12.40 -15.90
N THR A 219 14.34 13.28 -14.93
CA THR A 219 13.12 13.30 -14.13
C THR A 219 12.76 14.76 -13.91
N ASP A 220 12.04 15.31 -14.88
CA ASP A 220 11.26 16.52 -14.71
C ASP A 220 10.25 16.27 -13.58
N VAL A 221 10.43 17.01 -12.48
CA VAL A 221 9.47 17.10 -11.38
C VAL A 221 8.79 18.46 -11.52
N ASP A 222 7.60 18.46 -12.10
CA ASP A 222 6.66 19.57 -11.94
C ASP A 222 5.81 19.29 -10.70
N THR A 223 6.19 19.92 -9.59
CA THR A 223 5.38 20.04 -8.38
C THR A 223 4.74 21.43 -8.33
N ASP A 224 3.47 21.49 -8.69
CA ASP A 224 2.66 22.70 -8.51
C ASP A 224 1.50 22.37 -7.57
N TYR A 225 1.77 22.55 -6.27
CA TYR A 225 0.76 22.81 -5.25
C TYR A 225 0.44 24.31 -5.29
N GLU A 226 -0.81 24.67 -5.56
CA GLU A 226 -1.38 25.97 -5.15
C GLU A 226 -2.75 25.69 -4.52
N GLU A 227 -2.89 26.15 -3.28
CA GLU A 227 -4.10 26.17 -2.47
C GLU A 227 -5.18 27.07 -3.10
N ASN A 228 -6.41 26.57 -3.19
CA ASN A 228 -7.65 27.28 -2.82
C ASN A 228 -8.86 26.33 -2.86
#